data_AF-A0A2P6NJ86-F1
#
_entry.id   AF-A0A2P6NJ86-F1
#
_cell.length_a   1.000
_cell.length_b   1.000
_cell.length_c   1.000
_cell.angle_alpha   90.00
_cell.angle_beta   90.00
_cell.angle_gamma   90.00
#
_symmetry.space_group_name_H-M   'P 1'
#
loop_
_entity.id
_entity.type
_entity.pdbx_description
1 polymer ?
#
loop_
_entity_poly.entity_id
_entity_poly.type
_entity_poly.pdbx_seq_one_letter_code
_entity_poly.pdbx_strand_id
1 'polypeptide(L)'
;MTSSTLNRFYQVTLNAISAFFFVIAAYVNLNDPDPWLWVSVYTIAAVLNIFAMFNRIPQPVISALPSLAAVGLALAAWQIVLLSRNERFIDELTYGKLSDDIWSFFETEEGRELGGLIVVSLSLIQNSTESRRQSNLMSFLLKMTTAVLLGAAVYALFVLQPLMNQKEKVAHCNNAWAFSKTEDGIEMM
;
A
#
# COMPACT_ATOMS: atom_id res chain seq x y z
N MET A 1 -16.91 -24.88 -13.51
CA MET A 1 -16.33 -24.25 -12.31
C MET A 1 -17.48 -23.74 -11.47
N THR A 2 -17.64 -24.16 -10.21
CA THR A 2 -18.69 -23.63 -9.33
C THR A 2 -18.32 -22.21 -8.89
N SER A 3 -19.33 -21.38 -8.58
CA SER A 3 -19.09 -19.99 -8.14
C SER A 3 -18.17 -19.89 -6.92
N SER A 4 -18.16 -20.91 -6.06
CA SER A 4 -17.29 -21.01 -4.88
C SER A 4 -15.81 -21.19 -5.23
N THR A 5 -15.48 -22.03 -6.22
CA THR A 5 -14.09 -22.26 -6.64
C THR A 5 -13.50 -21.02 -7.31
N LEU A 6 -14.30 -20.31 -8.11
CA LEU A 6 -13.87 -19.06 -8.75
C LEU A 6 -13.59 -17.95 -7.73
N ASN A 7 -14.48 -17.80 -6.74
CA ASN A 7 -14.28 -16.83 -5.66
C ASN A 7 -13.02 -17.14 -4.85
N ARG A 8 -12.77 -18.43 -4.56
CA ARG A 8 -11.56 -18.85 -3.85
C ARG A 8 -10.30 -18.57 -4.65
N PHE A 9 -10.30 -18.88 -5.94
CA PHE A 9 -9.17 -18.59 -6.82
C PHE A 9 -8.85 -17.08 -6.82
N TYR A 10 -9.89 -16.25 -7.02
CA TYR A 10 -9.73 -14.79 -7.03
C TYR A 10 -9.19 -14.24 -5.70
N GLN A 11 -9.67 -14.76 -4.57
CA GLN A 11 -9.17 -14.41 -3.24
C GLN A 11 -7.69 -14.75 -3.07
N VAL A 12 -7.28 -15.97 -3.43
CA VAL A 12 -5.87 -16.39 -3.33
C VAL A 12 -4.98 -15.51 -4.21
N THR A 13 -5.43 -15.22 -5.43
CA THR A 13 -4.71 -14.34 -6.36
C THR A 13 -4.56 -12.92 -5.80
N LEU A 14 -5.63 -12.32 -5.28
CA LEU A 14 -5.57 -10.98 -4.68
C LEU A 14 -4.70 -10.93 -3.43
N ASN A 15 -4.74 -11.95 -2.58
CA ASN A 15 -3.89 -12.00 -1.40
C ASN A 15 -2.41 -12.20 -1.78
N ALA A 16 -2.11 -12.97 -2.84
CA ALA A 16 -0.76 -13.10 -3.37
C ALA A 16 -0.22 -11.77 -3.91
N ILE A 17 -1.03 -11.05 -4.69
CA ILE A 17 -0.65 -9.72 -5.22
C ILE A 17 -0.48 -8.72 -4.08
N SER A 18 -1.41 -8.68 -3.11
CA SER A 18 -1.31 -7.82 -1.93
C SER A 18 -0.05 -8.12 -1.12
N ALA A 19 0.26 -9.40 -0.88
CA ALA A 19 1.46 -9.80 -0.15
C ALA A 19 2.73 -9.34 -0.86
N PHE A 20 2.82 -9.56 -2.17
CA PHE A 20 3.95 -9.12 -2.97
C PHE A 20 4.09 -7.60 -2.97
N PHE A 21 2.98 -6.88 -3.13
CA PHE A 21 2.94 -5.42 -3.02
C PHE A 21 3.48 -4.93 -1.68
N PHE A 22 3.02 -5.50 -0.56
CA PHE A 22 3.47 -5.10 0.76
C PHE A 22 4.95 -5.45 1.02
N VAL A 23 5.48 -6.53 0.44
CA VAL A 23 6.92 -6.81 0.49
C VAL A 23 7.71 -5.73 -0.25
N ILE A 24 7.26 -5.32 -1.43
CA ILE A 24 7.90 -4.22 -2.17
C ILE A 24 7.78 -2.90 -1.39
N ALA A 25 6.61 -2.59 -0.84
CA ALA A 25 6.41 -1.39 -0.03
C ALA A 25 7.34 -1.38 1.19
N ALA A 26 7.40 -2.49 1.94
CA ALA A 26 8.35 -2.63 3.05
C ALA A 26 9.80 -2.39 2.61
N TYR A 27 10.19 -2.92 1.46
CA TYR A 27 11.54 -2.71 0.92
C TYR A 27 11.80 -1.23 0.54
N VAL A 28 10.86 -0.58 -0.15
CA VAL A 28 11.01 0.83 -0.57
C VAL A 28 11.08 1.76 0.65
N ASN A 29 10.28 1.50 1.68
CA ASN A 29 10.25 2.28 2.92
C ASN A 29 11.48 2.08 3.81
N LEU A 30 12.46 1.23 3.45
CA LEU A 30 13.76 1.19 4.14
C LEU A 30 14.53 2.51 3.97
N ASN A 31 14.23 3.27 2.92
CA ASN A 31 14.87 4.56 2.60
C ASN A 31 14.19 5.76 3.27
N ASP A 32 13.08 5.56 4.00
CA ASP A 32 12.39 6.65 4.71
C ASP A 32 13.11 7.02 6.02
N PRO A 33 12.87 8.23 6.57
CA PRO A 33 13.48 8.66 7.84
C PRO A 33 13.05 7.84 9.06
N ASP A 34 11.89 7.17 9.00
CA ASP A 34 11.30 6.37 10.08
C ASP A 34 10.98 4.90 9.66
N PRO A 35 11.95 4.17 9.10
CA PRO A 35 11.70 2.93 8.36
C PRO A 35 11.10 1.83 9.24
N TRP A 36 11.44 1.80 10.53
CA TRP A 36 11.03 0.76 11.46
C TRP A 36 9.52 0.61 11.60
N LEU A 37 8.78 1.72 11.59
CA LEU A 37 7.32 1.70 11.72
C LEU A 37 6.67 1.13 10.46
N TRP A 38 6.99 1.71 9.30
CA TRP A 38 6.36 1.38 8.04
C TRP A 38 6.76 0.00 7.51
N VAL A 39 8.03 -0.38 7.63
CA VAL A 39 8.50 -1.73 7.32
C VAL A 39 7.74 -2.76 8.16
N SER A 40 7.52 -2.48 9.46
CA SER A 40 6.77 -3.38 10.34
C SER A 40 5.31 -3.51 9.92
N VAL A 41 4.64 -2.39 9.64
CA VAL A 41 3.23 -2.36 9.20
C VAL A 41 3.05 -3.18 7.92
N TYR A 42 3.89 -2.92 6.90
CA TYR A 42 3.80 -3.64 5.63
C TYR A 42 4.21 -5.11 5.75
N THR A 43 5.23 -5.43 6.54
CA THR A 43 5.63 -6.83 6.77
C THR A 43 4.52 -7.62 7.43
N ILE A 44 3.86 -7.07 8.46
CA ILE A 44 2.71 -7.72 9.12
C ILE A 44 1.58 -7.91 8.11
N ALA A 45 1.27 -6.90 7.30
CA ALA A 45 0.25 -6.99 6.27
C ALA A 45 0.59 -8.08 5.23
N ALA A 46 1.84 -8.16 4.76
CA ALA A 46 2.31 -9.19 3.84
C ALA A 46 2.13 -10.60 4.43
N VAL A 47 2.59 -10.79 5.67
CA VAL A 47 2.47 -12.07 6.39
C VAL A 47 1.01 -12.48 6.52
N LEU A 48 0.12 -11.58 6.94
CA LEU A 48 -1.32 -11.87 7.06
C LEU A 48 -1.93 -12.31 5.72
N ASN A 49 -1.56 -11.66 4.62
CA ASN A 49 -2.03 -12.07 3.29
C ASN A 49 -1.51 -13.44 2.87
N ILE A 50 -0.25 -13.77 3.17
CA ILE A 50 0.31 -15.11 2.94
C ILE A 50 -0.48 -16.16 3.75
N PHE A 51 -0.71 -15.91 5.05
CA PHE A 51 -1.52 -16.82 5.87
C PHE A 51 -2.96 -16.94 5.36
N ALA A 52 -3.55 -15.86 4.85
CA ALA A 52 -4.89 -15.87 4.25
C ALA A 52 -4.98 -16.79 3.02
N MET A 53 -3.95 -16.82 2.16
CA MET A 53 -3.91 -17.73 0.99
C MET A 53 -4.07 -19.19 1.38
N PHE A 54 -3.56 -19.57 2.56
CA PHE A 54 -3.64 -20.94 3.08
C PHE A 54 -4.80 -21.17 4.06
N ASN A 55 -5.66 -20.18 4.32
CA ASN A 55 -6.68 -20.23 5.38
C ASN A 55 -6.11 -20.53 6.77
N ARG A 56 -4.93 -19.98 7.07
CA ARG A 56 -4.19 -20.25 8.31
C ARG A 56 -4.12 -19.06 9.26
N ILE A 57 -4.97 -18.04 9.08
CA ILE A 57 -5.05 -16.96 10.06
C ILE A 57 -5.75 -17.48 11.33
N PRO A 58 -5.13 -17.37 12.52
CA PRO A 58 -5.78 -17.79 13.77
C PRO A 58 -7.06 -16.98 14.05
N GLN A 59 -8.08 -17.62 14.61
CA GLN A 59 -9.37 -16.97 14.92
C GLN A 59 -9.27 -15.71 15.81
N PRO A 60 -8.39 -15.65 16.84
CA PRO A 60 -8.18 -14.43 17.61
C PRO A 60 -7.67 -13.27 16.74
N VAL A 61 -6.78 -13.57 15.79
CA VAL A 61 -6.24 -12.58 14.85
C VAL A 61 -7.33 -12.10 13.90
N ILE A 62 -8.11 -13.01 13.31
CA ILE A 62 -9.26 -12.68 12.45
C ILE A 62 -10.23 -11.73 13.17
N SER A 63 -10.48 -11.98 14.46
CA SER A 63 -11.39 -11.17 15.27
C SER A 63 -10.87 -9.76 15.53
N ALA A 64 -9.55 -9.58 15.56
CA ALA A 64 -8.90 -8.28 15.76
C ALA A 64 -8.73 -7.46 14.46
N LEU A 65 -8.74 -8.08 13.28
CA LEU A 65 -8.53 -7.40 12.00
C LEU A 65 -9.43 -6.17 11.78
N PRO A 66 -10.75 -6.19 12.08
CA PRO A 66 -11.59 -5.00 11.90
C PRO A 66 -11.19 -3.84 12.80
N SER A 67 -10.79 -4.11 14.04
CA SER A 67 -10.32 -3.09 14.97
C SER A 67 -8.99 -2.49 14.53
N LEU A 68 -8.06 -3.32 14.05
CA LEU A 68 -6.80 -2.85 13.47
C LEU A 68 -7.02 -2.00 12.22
N ALA A 69 -7.95 -2.40 11.35
CA ALA A 69 -8.35 -1.60 10.20
C ALA A 69 -8.97 -0.25 10.60
N ALA A 70 -9.81 -0.24 11.65
CA ALA A 70 -10.39 1.00 12.16
C ALA A 70 -9.32 1.97 12.69
N VAL A 71 -8.30 1.45 13.40
CA VAL A 71 -7.15 2.24 13.84
C VAL A 71 -6.38 2.77 12.62
N GLY A 72 -6.10 1.94 11.62
CA GLY A 72 -5.43 2.36 10.38
C GLY A 72 -6.19 3.47 9.65
N LEU A 73 -7.51 3.36 9.54
CA LEU A 73 -8.37 4.40 8.95
C LEU A 73 -8.42 5.68 9.79
N ALA A 74 -8.38 5.59 11.12
CA ALA A 74 -8.32 6.75 11.99
C ALA A 74 -6.97 7.50 11.84
N LEU A 75 -5.87 6.76 11.72
CA LEU A 75 -4.55 7.32 11.42
C LEU A 75 -4.54 7.94 10.01
N ALA A 76 -5.14 7.29 9.01
CA ALA A 76 -5.29 7.86 7.68
C ALA A 76 -6.09 9.18 7.71
N ALA A 77 -7.18 9.24 8.47
CA ALA A 77 -7.93 10.48 8.66
C ALA A 77 -7.08 11.57 9.34
N TRP A 78 -6.22 11.19 10.28
CA TRP A 78 -5.26 12.12 10.88
C TRP A 78 -4.25 12.66 9.86
N GLN A 79 -3.75 11.84 8.94
CA GLN A 79 -2.86 12.30 7.86
C GLN A 79 -3.55 13.30 6.93
N ILE A 80 -4.84 13.12 6.64
CA ILE A 80 -5.61 14.11 5.87
C ILE A 80 -5.62 15.46 6.60
N VAL A 81 -5.74 15.46 7.93
CA VAL A 81 -5.69 16.70 8.73
C VAL A 81 -4.29 17.33 8.64
N LEU A 82 -3.21 16.56 8.71
CA LEU A 82 -1.84 17.08 8.58
C LEU A 82 -1.59 17.64 7.18
N LEU A 83 -1.97 16.93 6.13
CA LEU A 83 -1.89 17.40 4.75
C LEU A 83 -2.68 18.69 4.54
N SER A 84 -3.86 18.82 5.16
CA SER A 84 -4.67 20.04 5.08
C SER A 84 -4.02 21.28 5.71
N ARG A 85 -2.96 21.12 6.51
CA ARG A 85 -2.16 22.22 7.06
C ARG A 85 -0.99 22.61 6.16
N ASN A 86 -0.69 21.84 5.13
CA ASN A 86 0.36 22.17 4.18
C ASN A 86 -0.21 23.16 3.14
N GLU A 87 0.22 24.42 3.22
CA GLU A 87 -0.25 25.50 2.33
C GLU A 87 -0.07 25.15 0.85
N ARG A 88 1.02 24.43 0.50
CA ARG A 88 1.24 23.94 -0.87
C ARG A 88 0.15 22.98 -1.34
N PHE A 89 -0.26 22.07 -0.46
CA PHE A 89 -1.31 21.09 -0.78
C PHE A 89 -2.67 21.76 -0.96
N ILE A 90 -2.99 22.77 -0.13
CA ILE A 90 -4.23 23.55 -0.23
C ILE A 90 -4.27 24.38 -1.51
N ASP A 91 -3.17 25.06 -1.85
CA ASP A 91 -3.07 25.83 -3.10
C ASP A 91 -3.21 24.92 -4.33
N GLU A 92 -2.61 23.73 -4.30
CA GLU A 92 -2.67 22.74 -5.38
C GLU A 92 -4.10 22.18 -5.55
N LEU A 93 -4.79 21.87 -4.44
CA LEU A 93 -6.22 21.49 -4.43
C LEU A 93 -7.16 22.58 -4.93
N THR A 94 -6.83 23.85 -4.68
CA THR A 94 -7.72 25.00 -4.96
C THR A 94 -7.56 25.52 -6.39
N TYR A 95 -6.34 25.49 -6.95
CA TYR A 95 -6.01 26.12 -8.23
C TYR A 95 -5.77 25.14 -9.39
N GLY A 96 -5.80 23.83 -9.13
CA GLY A 96 -6.15 22.79 -10.09
C GLY A 96 -5.15 22.54 -11.22
N LYS A 97 -4.26 21.56 -11.01
CA LYS A 97 -3.53 20.85 -12.08
C LYS A 97 -3.46 19.36 -11.79
N LEU A 98 -4.63 18.72 -11.70
CA LEU A 98 -4.84 17.34 -11.22
C LEU A 98 -3.87 16.25 -11.76
N SER A 99 -3.23 16.47 -12.92
CA SER A 99 -2.28 15.52 -13.53
C SER A 99 -0.82 15.65 -13.07
N ASP A 100 -0.35 16.82 -12.65
CA ASP A 100 0.94 16.96 -11.95
C ASP A 100 0.76 16.64 -10.43
N ASP A 101 -0.46 16.83 -9.90
CA ASP A 101 -0.84 16.83 -8.47
C ASP A 101 -0.83 15.46 -7.76
N ILE A 102 -1.08 14.34 -8.44
CA ILE A 102 -1.09 13.03 -7.76
C ILE A 102 0.32 12.66 -7.30
N TRP A 103 1.34 13.07 -8.05
CA TRP A 103 2.72 12.74 -7.71
C TRP A 103 3.26 13.65 -6.61
N SER A 104 2.98 14.96 -6.64
CA SER A 104 3.35 15.87 -5.54
C SER A 104 2.80 15.38 -4.20
N PHE A 105 1.59 14.83 -4.21
CA PHE A 105 1.00 14.16 -3.06
C PHE A 105 1.85 12.97 -2.58
N PHE A 106 2.29 12.07 -3.47
CA PHE A 106 3.13 10.92 -3.09
C PHE A 106 4.61 11.28 -2.82
N GLU A 107 5.07 12.47 -3.20
CA GLU A 107 6.38 12.97 -2.78
C GLU A 107 6.40 13.34 -1.30
N THR A 108 5.28 13.82 -0.77
CA THR A 108 5.14 14.06 0.68
C THR A 108 5.14 12.74 1.44
N GLU A 109 5.80 12.75 2.61
CA GLU A 109 5.80 11.60 3.53
C GLU A 109 4.36 11.27 3.93
N GLU A 110 3.59 12.28 4.34
CA GLU A 110 2.21 12.13 4.80
C GLU A 110 1.29 11.54 3.72
N GLY A 111 1.52 11.85 2.44
CA GLY A 111 0.77 11.28 1.32
C GLY A 111 1.08 9.79 1.07
N ARG A 112 2.35 9.39 1.18
CA ARG A 112 2.73 7.96 1.12
C ARG A 112 2.13 7.17 2.29
N GLU A 113 2.23 7.72 3.49
CA GLU A 113 1.69 7.14 4.71
C GLU A 113 0.17 6.97 4.64
N LEU A 114 -0.54 8.00 4.16
CA LEU A 114 -1.98 7.96 3.91
C LEU A 114 -2.36 6.86 2.91
N GLY A 115 -1.69 6.81 1.76
CA GLY A 115 -1.92 5.79 0.74
C GLY A 115 -1.69 4.37 1.28
N GLY A 116 -0.58 4.18 2.01
CA GLY A 116 -0.24 2.94 2.67
C GLY A 116 -1.29 2.46 3.65
N LEU A 117 -1.72 3.33 4.57
CA LEU A 117 -2.73 3.02 5.59
C LEU A 117 -4.07 2.63 4.99
N ILE A 118 -4.50 3.28 3.90
CA ILE A 118 -5.74 2.92 3.19
C ILE A 118 -5.64 1.50 2.62
N VAL A 119 -4.55 1.19 1.91
CA VAL A 119 -4.39 -0.14 1.27
C VAL A 119 -4.25 -1.25 2.32
N VAL A 120 -3.49 -1.01 3.40
CA VAL A 120 -3.38 -1.96 4.52
C VAL A 120 -4.75 -2.18 5.18
N SER A 121 -5.48 -1.10 5.50
CA SER A 121 -6.78 -1.20 6.16
C SER A 121 -7.80 -1.98 5.31
N LEU A 122 -7.83 -1.75 4.00
CA LEU A 122 -8.67 -2.51 3.08
C LEU A 122 -8.30 -3.99 3.04
N SER A 123 -7.00 -4.31 3.03
CA SER A 123 -6.54 -5.70 3.08
C SER A 123 -6.95 -6.41 4.38
N LEU A 124 -6.87 -5.73 5.53
CA LEU A 124 -7.32 -6.26 6.81
C LEU A 124 -8.83 -6.51 6.83
N ILE A 125 -9.62 -5.54 6.32
CA ILE A 125 -11.07 -5.68 6.19
C ILE A 125 -11.39 -6.89 5.31
N GLN A 126 -10.80 -7.00 4.11
CA GLN A 126 -10.99 -8.13 3.20
C GLN A 126 -10.70 -9.47 3.90
N ASN A 127 -9.57 -9.61 4.58
CA ASN A 127 -9.22 -10.86 5.26
C ASN A 127 -10.20 -11.20 6.42
N SER A 128 -10.81 -10.18 7.05
CA SER A 128 -11.86 -10.37 8.06
C SER A 128 -13.22 -10.75 7.47
N THR A 129 -13.60 -10.16 6.33
CA THR A 129 -14.91 -10.37 5.68
C THR A 129 -14.98 -11.70 4.96
N GLU A 130 -13.86 -12.28 4.54
CA GLU A 130 -13.85 -13.64 3.99
C GLU A 130 -13.96 -14.70 5.08
N SER A 131 -13.54 -14.37 6.31
CA SER A 131 -13.61 -15.28 7.45
C SER A 131 -14.98 -15.25 8.15
N ARG A 132 -15.72 -14.14 8.00
CA ARG A 132 -17.11 -13.98 8.48
C ARG A 132 -18.05 -14.17 7.30
N ARG A 133 -19.13 -14.92 7.43
CA ARG A 133 -20.10 -15.19 6.34
C ARG A 133 -20.89 -13.91 5.95
N GLN A 134 -20.24 -12.96 5.31
CA GLN A 134 -20.77 -11.65 4.92
C GLN A 134 -21.41 -11.68 3.51
N SER A 135 -22.22 -10.67 3.17
CA SER A 135 -22.95 -10.62 1.89
C SER A 135 -22.02 -10.57 0.68
N ASN A 136 -22.41 -11.28 -0.40
CA ASN A 136 -21.60 -11.41 -1.61
C ASN A 136 -21.23 -10.07 -2.26
N LEU A 137 -22.11 -9.05 -2.16
CA LEU A 137 -21.86 -7.73 -2.76
C LEU A 137 -20.74 -6.96 -2.04
N MET A 138 -20.73 -6.94 -0.70
CA MET A 138 -19.72 -6.19 0.05
C MET A 138 -18.33 -6.78 -0.16
N SER A 139 -18.19 -8.10 -0.08
CA SER A 139 -16.94 -8.82 -0.39
C SER A 139 -16.48 -8.53 -1.82
N PHE A 140 -17.39 -8.55 -2.79
CA PHE A 140 -17.07 -8.23 -4.18
C PHE A 140 -16.57 -6.80 -4.36
N LEU A 141 -17.27 -5.80 -3.79
CA LEU A 141 -16.87 -4.39 -3.88
C LEU A 141 -15.50 -4.15 -3.25
N LEU A 142 -15.24 -4.72 -2.07
CA LEU A 142 -13.94 -4.62 -1.41
C LEU A 142 -12.80 -5.16 -2.30
N LYS A 143 -12.99 -6.35 -2.86
CA LYS A 143 -11.99 -6.96 -3.74
C LYS A 143 -11.73 -6.14 -5.00
N MET A 144 -12.78 -5.57 -5.61
CA MET A 144 -12.63 -4.69 -6.76
C MET A 144 -11.87 -3.41 -6.40
N THR A 145 -12.22 -2.78 -5.28
CA THR A 145 -11.51 -1.58 -4.80
C THR A 145 -10.04 -1.88 -4.54
N THR A 146 -9.73 -2.97 -3.83
CA THR A 146 -8.34 -3.38 -3.58
C THR A 146 -7.59 -3.68 -4.87
N ALA A 147 -8.21 -4.37 -5.84
CA ALA A 147 -7.58 -4.65 -7.12
C ALA A 147 -7.25 -3.37 -7.91
N VAL A 148 -8.17 -2.39 -7.91
CA VAL A 148 -7.96 -1.08 -8.57
C VAL A 148 -6.82 -0.32 -7.91
N LEU A 149 -6.78 -0.26 -6.57
CA LEU A 149 -5.72 0.45 -5.85
C LEU A 149 -4.35 -0.19 -6.04
N LEU A 150 -4.26 -1.52 -6.01
CA LEU A 150 -3.02 -2.24 -6.30
C LEU A 150 -2.59 -2.03 -7.75
N GLY A 151 -3.53 -2.06 -8.70
CA GLY A 151 -3.25 -1.76 -10.10
C GLY A 151 -2.73 -0.33 -10.31
N ALA A 152 -3.33 0.64 -9.63
CA ALA A 152 -2.89 2.03 -9.64
C ALA A 152 -1.48 2.18 -9.03
N ALA A 153 -1.20 1.47 -7.92
CA ALA A 153 0.11 1.50 -7.28
C ALA A 153 1.21 0.87 -8.16
N VAL A 154 0.91 -0.26 -8.82
CA VAL A 154 1.82 -0.89 -9.80
C VAL A 154 2.05 0.05 -10.98
N TYR A 155 0.99 0.68 -11.51
CA TYR A 155 1.12 1.67 -12.59
C TYR A 155 1.98 2.86 -12.17
N ALA A 156 1.79 3.38 -10.95
CA ALA A 156 2.60 4.46 -10.42
C ALA A 156 4.08 4.06 -10.32
N LEU A 157 4.38 2.85 -9.83
CA LEU A 157 5.74 2.35 -9.69
C LEU A 157 6.45 2.15 -11.04
N PHE A 158 5.78 1.53 -12.02
CA PHE A 158 6.43 1.16 -13.28
C PHE A 158 6.33 2.20 -14.38
N VAL A 159 5.35 3.10 -14.35
CA VAL A 159 5.12 4.08 -15.41
C VAL A 159 5.38 5.49 -14.94
N LEU A 160 4.80 5.90 -13.80
CA LEU A 160 4.93 7.30 -13.35
C LEU A 160 6.32 7.58 -12.76
N GLN A 161 6.85 6.70 -11.93
CA GLN A 161 8.16 6.90 -11.28
C GLN A 161 9.31 7.09 -12.30
N PRO A 162 9.46 6.27 -13.36
CA PRO A 162 10.52 6.48 -14.34
C PRO A 162 10.39 7.79 -15.12
N LEU A 163 9.15 8.17 -15.50
CA LEU A 163 8.88 9.42 -16.21
C LEU A 163 9.25 10.64 -15.34
N MET A 164 9.00 10.55 -14.04
CA MET A 164 9.32 11.62 -13.08
C MET A 164 10.82 11.72 -12.80
N ASN A 165 11.52 10.60 -12.64
CA ASN A 165 12.98 10.59 -12.51
C ASN A 165 13.66 11.29 -13.71
N GLN A 166 13.06 11.17 -14.91
CA GLN A 166 13.53 11.87 -16.11
C GLN A 166 13.19 13.37 -16.11
N LYS A 167 12.02 13.76 -15.59
CA LYS A 167 11.53 15.16 -15.57
C LYS A 167 12.27 16.02 -14.54
N GLU A 168 12.39 15.55 -13.31
CA GLU A 168 12.87 16.35 -12.16
C GLU A 168 14.39 16.24 -11.92
N LYS A 169 15.10 15.36 -12.63
CA LYS A 169 16.56 15.13 -12.48
C LYS A 169 17.00 14.97 -11.02
N VAL A 170 16.13 14.41 -10.18
CA VAL A 170 16.35 14.30 -8.73
C VAL A 170 17.49 13.32 -8.46
N ALA A 171 18.65 13.87 -8.10
CA ALA A 171 19.86 13.11 -7.82
C ALA A 171 19.70 12.09 -6.69
N HIS A 172 18.75 12.29 -5.77
CA HIS A 172 18.48 11.38 -4.66
C HIS A 172 17.75 10.09 -5.09
N CYS A 173 17.04 10.08 -6.22
CA CYS A 173 16.38 8.89 -6.78
C CYS A 173 17.26 8.12 -7.77
N ASN A 174 18.32 8.73 -8.29
CA ASN A 174 19.24 8.08 -9.23
C ASN A 174 20.00 6.89 -8.62
N ASN A 175 20.05 6.80 -7.28
CA ASN A 175 20.74 5.74 -6.56
C ASN A 175 19.86 4.85 -5.67
N ALA A 176 18.56 5.16 -5.50
CA ALA A 176 17.65 4.35 -4.67
C ALA A 176 17.51 2.89 -5.16
N TRP A 177 17.87 2.64 -6.42
CA TRP A 177 17.91 1.31 -7.05
C TRP A 177 19.28 0.97 -7.65
N ALA A 178 20.27 1.85 -7.51
CA ALA A 178 21.61 1.60 -8.02
C ALA A 178 22.37 0.78 -6.98
N PHE A 179 22.51 -0.52 -7.24
CA PHE A 179 23.56 -1.30 -6.59
C PHE A 179 24.91 -0.73 -7.04
N SER A 180 25.51 0.11 -6.21
CA SER A 180 26.90 0.51 -6.44
C SER A 180 27.76 -0.74 -6.23
N LYS A 181 28.30 -1.28 -7.33
CA LYS A 181 29.43 -2.20 -7.24
C LYS A 181 30.67 -1.35 -6.94
N THR A 182 31.02 -1.22 -5.68
CA THR A 182 32.39 -0.87 -5.30
C THR A 182 33.25 -2.13 -5.40
N GLU A 183 34.50 -1.97 -5.84
CA GLU A 183 35.44 -3.08 -6.09
C GLU A 183 35.76 -3.92 -4.83
N ASP A 184 35.36 -3.46 -3.64
CA ASP A 184 35.70 -4.06 -2.34
C ASP A 184 34.54 -4.71 -1.56
N GLY A 185 33.34 -4.81 -2.14
CA GLY A 185 32.21 -5.52 -1.53
C GLY A 185 30.94 -4.67 -1.39
N ILE A 186 29.81 -5.36 -1.19
CA ILE A 186 28.46 -4.77 -1.15
C ILE A 186 28.27 -4.03 0.18
N GLU A 187 28.37 -2.70 0.18
CA GLU A 187 27.84 -1.86 1.25
C GLU A 187 26.53 -1.20 0.81
N MET A 188 25.54 -1.22 1.69
CA MET A 188 24.27 -0.49 1.51
C MET A 188 24.50 0.97 1.93
N MET A 189 24.24 1.92 1.02
CA MET A 189 24.09 3.34 1.34
C MET A 189 22.67 3.62 1.84
#